data_AF-A0A1L9BSY9-F1
#
_entry.id   AF-A0A1L9BSY9-F1
#
_cell.length_a   1.000
_cell.length_b   1.000
_cell.length_c   1.000
_cell.angle_alpha   90.00
_cell.angle_beta   90.00
_cell.angle_gamma   90.00
#
_symmetry.space_group_name_H-M   'P 1'
#
loop_
_entity.id
_entity.type
_entity.pdbx_description
1 polymer ?
#
loop_
_entity_poly.entity_id
_entity_poly.type
_entity_poly.pdbx_seq_one_letter_code
_entity_poly.pdbx_strand_id
1 'polypeptide(L)'
;MARGTGMKDGGTQKAQNDLVLSFLAVRRAIGGLGYFLPVALMVFAILSGRGLGTSISAYYYSPMRDVFVGTLIAQAVFLWSYEGFRPRAGEIVSDWLTARVAAVAAALIALSPTSGPDIPCTLLQCVLGPVVAGWLHLVAAAVFFLALAVFCLVLFVRGQEDSAEKRASNRIYRLCGWVILGSIGLIGVMFLTGLDQQLAFLRPVFVLETVATFAFATSWAVKGDALGPLVRGMARP
;
A
#
# COMPACT_ATOMS: atom_id res chain seq x y z
N MET A 1 54.12 7.76 16.95
CA MET A 1 53.53 6.86 15.93
C MET A 1 52.02 7.08 15.95
N ALA A 2 51.50 7.98 15.11
CA ALA A 2 50.07 8.33 15.06
C ALA A 2 49.59 8.23 13.61
N ARG A 3 49.14 7.04 13.21
CA ARG A 3 48.41 6.79 11.96
C ARG A 3 47.48 5.62 12.22
N GLY A 4 46.15 5.81 12.12
CA GLY A 4 45.25 4.66 12.06
C GLY A 4 43.75 4.86 12.26
N THR A 5 43.26 5.98 12.81
CA THR A 5 41.84 6.06 13.23
C THR A 5 40.88 6.77 12.26
N GLY A 6 41.37 7.60 11.33
CA GLY A 6 40.49 8.39 10.45
C GLY A 6 39.86 7.66 9.25
N MET A 7 40.45 6.55 8.79
CA MET A 7 40.01 5.89 7.54
C MET A 7 38.99 4.76 7.74
N LYS A 8 38.92 4.18 8.95
CA LYS A 8 37.89 3.17 9.31
C LYS A 8 36.53 3.80 9.59
N ASP A 9 36.52 5.06 10.02
CA ASP A 9 35.31 5.79 10.41
C ASP A 9 34.51 6.24 9.18
N GLY A 10 35.18 6.82 8.17
CA GLY A 10 34.53 7.26 6.93
C GLY A 10 33.92 6.14 6.09
N GLY A 11 34.57 4.96 6.03
CA GLY A 11 34.03 3.80 5.31
C GLY A 11 32.77 3.22 5.97
N THR A 12 32.76 3.17 7.31
CA THR A 12 31.62 2.67 8.11
C THR A 12 30.44 3.64 8.04
N GLN A 13 30.70 4.94 8.16
CA GLN A 13 29.68 5.99 8.06
C GLN A 13 29.03 6.02 6.67
N LYS A 14 29.83 5.85 5.61
CA LYS A 14 29.32 5.77 4.23
C LYS A 14 28.37 4.57 4.06
N ALA A 15 28.80 3.38 4.51
CA ALA A 15 27.97 2.18 4.42
C ALA A 15 26.65 2.31 5.20
N GLN A 16 26.68 2.93 6.39
CA GLN A 16 25.47 3.21 7.17
C GLN A 16 24.52 4.18 6.45
N ASN A 17 25.05 5.27 5.90
CA ASN A 17 24.25 6.22 5.12
C ASN A 17 23.62 5.55 3.88
N ASP A 18 24.40 4.77 3.13
CA ASP A 18 23.92 4.06 1.94
C ASP A 18 22.79 3.07 2.29
N LEU A 19 22.89 2.40 3.44
CA LEU A 19 21.84 1.51 3.96
C LEU A 19 20.56 2.28 4.30
N VAL A 20 20.69 3.42 4.98
CA VAL A 20 19.54 4.28 5.32
C VAL A 20 18.87 4.82 4.05
N LEU A 21 19.64 5.29 3.07
CA LEU A 21 19.12 5.80 1.81
C LEU A 21 18.39 4.71 1.02
N SER A 22 18.95 3.49 0.97
CA SER A 22 18.32 2.34 0.33
C SER A 22 16.98 2.00 0.99
N PHE A 23 16.93 2.03 2.32
CA PHE A 23 15.72 1.74 3.07
C PHE A 23 14.63 2.82 2.90
N LEU A 24 15.01 4.10 2.85
CA LEU A 24 14.10 5.19 2.52
C LEU A 24 13.62 5.08 1.07
N ALA A 25 14.48 4.70 0.12
CA ALA A 25 14.11 4.53 -1.28
C ALA A 25 13.03 3.46 -1.46
N VAL A 26 13.12 2.31 -0.76
CA VAL A 26 12.07 1.27 -0.78
C VAL A 26 10.73 1.85 -0.31
N ARG A 27 10.71 2.58 0.81
CA ARG A 27 9.47 3.20 1.34
C ARG A 27 8.87 4.24 0.39
N ARG A 28 9.73 5.04 -0.25
CA ARG A 28 9.32 6.04 -1.25
C ARG A 28 8.76 5.38 -2.50
N ALA A 29 9.36 4.29 -2.96
CA ALA A 29 8.82 3.50 -4.07
C ALA A 29 7.44 2.93 -3.71
N ILE A 30 7.28 2.39 -2.50
CA ILE A 30 6.00 1.87 -2.02
C ILE A 30 4.92 2.96 -2.03
N GLY A 31 5.20 4.12 -1.44
CA GLY A 31 4.26 5.26 -1.46
C GLY A 31 4.00 5.80 -2.86
N GLY A 32 5.03 5.90 -3.69
CA GLY A 32 4.94 6.39 -5.07
C GLY A 32 4.06 5.51 -5.95
N LEU A 33 4.20 4.18 -5.87
CA LEU A 33 3.34 3.23 -6.58
C LEU A 33 1.88 3.28 -6.10
N GLY A 34 1.68 3.48 -4.79
CA GLY A 34 0.35 3.67 -4.21
C GLY A 34 -0.39 4.91 -4.73
N TYR A 35 0.32 6.00 -5.05
CA TYR A 35 -0.26 7.15 -5.75
C TYR A 35 -0.40 6.91 -7.26
N PHE A 36 0.62 6.30 -7.87
CA PHE A 36 0.67 6.11 -9.32
C PHE A 36 -0.52 5.31 -9.84
N LEU A 37 -0.85 4.17 -9.22
CA LEU A 37 -1.91 3.30 -9.72
C LEU A 37 -3.26 4.03 -9.86
N PRO A 38 -3.89 4.55 -8.79
CA PRO A 38 -5.19 5.21 -8.91
C PRO A 38 -5.15 6.42 -9.86
N VAL A 39 -4.07 7.21 -9.86
CA VAL A 39 -3.92 8.35 -10.77
C VAL A 39 -3.87 7.89 -12.23
N ALA A 40 -3.09 6.87 -12.56
CA ALA A 40 -3.00 6.34 -13.92
C ALA A 40 -4.37 5.82 -14.41
N LEU A 41 -5.12 5.12 -13.54
CA LEU A 41 -6.46 4.62 -13.87
C LEU A 41 -7.46 5.77 -14.07
N MET A 42 -7.45 6.79 -13.21
CA MET A 42 -8.31 7.98 -13.36
C MET A 42 -7.99 8.75 -14.65
N VAL A 43 -6.71 8.96 -14.95
CA VAL A 43 -6.28 9.63 -16.20
C VAL A 43 -6.77 8.85 -17.41
N PHE A 44 -6.59 7.52 -17.43
CA PHE A 44 -7.11 6.68 -18.51
C PHE A 44 -8.64 6.78 -18.64
N ALA A 45 -9.37 6.74 -17.52
CA ALA A 45 -10.83 6.86 -17.53
C ALA A 45 -11.32 8.18 -18.15
N ILE A 46 -10.63 9.28 -17.84
CA ILE A 46 -10.92 10.61 -18.40
C ILE A 46 -10.58 10.64 -19.88
N LEU A 47 -9.36 10.23 -20.26
CA LEU A 47 -8.88 10.32 -21.65
C LEU A 47 -9.62 9.38 -22.61
N SER A 48 -10.06 8.21 -22.13
CA SER A 48 -10.79 7.24 -22.95
C SER A 48 -12.28 7.55 -23.09
N GLY A 49 -12.82 8.49 -22.29
CA GLY A 49 -14.25 8.81 -22.26
C GLY A 49 -15.15 7.67 -21.73
N ARG A 50 -14.58 6.58 -21.20
CA ARG A 50 -15.31 5.39 -20.71
C ARG A 50 -15.85 5.56 -19.28
N GLY A 51 -15.45 6.64 -18.60
CA GLY A 51 -15.74 6.85 -17.19
C GLY A 51 -14.95 5.91 -16.29
N LEU A 52 -15.11 6.09 -14.97
CA LEU A 52 -14.43 5.26 -13.98
C LEU A 52 -14.98 3.82 -13.98
N GLY A 53 -14.09 2.85 -13.83
CA GLY A 53 -14.44 1.45 -13.57
C GLY A 53 -15.21 1.27 -12.25
N THR A 54 -15.81 0.10 -12.06
CA THR A 54 -16.57 -0.24 -10.83
C THR A 54 -15.68 -0.35 -9.60
N SER A 55 -14.43 -0.79 -9.78
CA SER A 55 -13.36 -0.88 -8.77
C SER A 55 -12.00 -0.67 -9.44
N ILE A 56 -10.94 -0.44 -8.67
CA ILE A 56 -9.55 -0.43 -9.15
C ILE A 56 -9.25 -1.77 -9.83
N SER A 57 -9.66 -2.88 -9.23
CA SER A 57 -9.45 -4.23 -9.79
C SER A 57 -10.25 -4.51 -11.06
N ALA A 58 -11.33 -3.77 -11.35
CA ALA A 58 -12.08 -3.90 -12.60
C ALA A 58 -11.22 -3.55 -13.84
N TYR A 59 -10.19 -2.72 -13.67
CA TYR A 59 -9.26 -2.38 -14.75
C TYR A 59 -8.41 -3.56 -15.22
N TYR A 60 -8.42 -4.69 -14.51
CA TYR A 60 -7.89 -5.96 -15.00
C TYR A 60 -8.48 -6.36 -16.36
N TYR A 61 -9.75 -6.04 -16.59
CA TYR A 61 -10.49 -6.38 -17.80
C TYR A 61 -10.48 -5.25 -18.84
N SER A 62 -9.49 -4.37 -18.77
CA SER A 62 -9.31 -3.22 -19.66
C SER A 62 -7.88 -3.17 -20.21
N PRO A 63 -7.57 -2.30 -21.18
CA PRO A 63 -6.19 -2.06 -21.61
C PRO A 63 -5.23 -1.65 -20.49
N MET A 64 -5.75 -1.18 -19.34
CA MET A 64 -4.95 -0.84 -18.15
C MET A 64 -4.55 -2.06 -17.31
N ARG A 65 -4.85 -3.29 -17.75
CA ARG A 65 -4.45 -4.53 -17.08
C ARG A 65 -2.96 -4.54 -16.75
N ASP A 66 -2.13 -4.20 -17.73
CA ASP A 66 -0.67 -4.28 -17.58
C ASP A 66 -0.15 -3.28 -16.54
N VAL A 67 -0.74 -2.08 -16.50
CA VAL A 67 -0.44 -1.07 -15.48
C VAL A 67 -0.90 -1.54 -14.10
N PHE A 68 -2.11 -2.10 -14.00
CA PHE A 68 -2.65 -2.63 -12.75
C PHE A 68 -1.78 -3.79 -12.21
N VAL A 69 -1.56 -4.82 -13.01
CA VAL A 69 -0.78 -6.01 -12.63
C VAL A 69 0.67 -5.62 -12.35
N GLY A 70 1.30 -4.86 -13.25
CA GLY A 70 2.69 -4.43 -13.10
C GLY A 70 2.92 -3.61 -11.83
N THR A 71 2.00 -2.69 -11.52
CA THR A 71 2.11 -1.88 -10.29
C THR A 71 1.96 -2.73 -9.04
N LEU A 72 0.99 -3.65 -8.98
CA LEU A 72 0.80 -4.51 -7.82
C LEU A 72 1.93 -5.52 -7.63
N ILE A 73 2.50 -6.06 -8.71
CA ILE A 73 3.69 -6.92 -8.61
C ILE A 73 4.91 -6.11 -8.14
N ALA A 74 5.13 -4.90 -8.67
CA ALA A 74 6.18 -4.04 -8.17
C ALA A 74 5.97 -3.69 -6.68
N GLN A 75 4.72 -3.42 -6.28
CA GLN A 75 4.34 -3.18 -4.89
C GLN A 75 4.66 -4.40 -4.01
N ALA A 76 4.34 -5.60 -4.48
CA ALA A 76 4.66 -6.85 -3.80
C ALA A 76 6.17 -7.04 -3.62
N VAL A 77 6.96 -6.79 -4.66
CA VAL A 77 8.44 -6.89 -4.59
C VAL A 77 9.01 -5.90 -3.58
N PHE A 78 8.61 -4.63 -3.61
CA PHE A 78 9.14 -3.65 -2.64
C PHE A 78 8.70 -3.93 -1.21
N LEU A 79 7.46 -4.38 -1.00
CA LEU A 79 7.00 -4.83 0.31
C LEU A 79 7.77 -6.08 0.76
N TRP A 80 8.07 -7.01 -0.13
CA TRP A 80 8.93 -8.15 0.18
C TRP A 80 10.32 -7.66 0.60
N SER A 81 10.92 -6.70 -0.07
CA SER A 81 12.22 -6.13 0.32
C SER A 81 12.19 -5.26 1.58
N TYR A 82 11.02 -4.99 2.18
CA TYR A 82 10.91 -4.19 3.39
C TYR A 82 11.09 -5.04 4.66
N GLU A 83 12.24 -4.86 5.31
CA GLU A 83 12.53 -5.55 6.58
C GLU A 83 12.00 -4.83 7.83
N GLY A 84 11.78 -3.50 7.74
CA GLY A 84 11.40 -2.68 8.88
C GLY A 84 12.42 -2.65 10.01
N PHE A 85 11.96 -2.47 11.25
CA PHE A 85 12.83 -2.47 12.43
C PHE A 85 12.91 -3.87 13.04
N ARG A 86 14.02 -4.16 13.74
CA ARG A 86 14.19 -5.44 14.43
C ARG A 86 13.09 -5.63 15.49
N PRO A 87 12.43 -6.81 15.53
CA PRO A 87 11.42 -7.09 16.54
C PRO A 87 12.00 -6.99 17.95
N ARG A 88 11.24 -6.43 18.91
CA ARG A 88 11.57 -6.53 20.33
C ARG A 88 11.10 -7.88 20.89
N ALA A 89 11.73 -8.34 21.98
CA ALA A 89 11.33 -9.59 22.64
C ALA A 89 9.87 -9.52 23.10
N GLY A 90 9.06 -10.53 22.76
CA GLY A 90 7.63 -10.60 23.08
C GLY A 90 6.69 -9.94 22.08
N GLU A 91 7.17 -9.42 20.95
CA GLU A 91 6.32 -8.84 19.91
C GLU A 91 5.57 -9.91 19.09
N ILE A 92 4.23 -9.81 19.06
CA ILE A 92 3.37 -10.70 18.27
C ILE A 92 3.32 -10.29 16.79
N VAL A 93 3.40 -8.98 16.51
CA VAL A 93 3.32 -8.42 15.14
C VAL A 93 4.62 -7.70 14.82
N SER A 94 5.31 -8.10 13.75
CA SER A 94 6.59 -7.52 13.31
C SER A 94 6.49 -6.93 11.92
N ASP A 95 7.28 -5.88 11.65
CA ASP A 95 7.31 -5.19 10.36
C ASP A 95 7.54 -6.15 9.18
N TRP A 96 8.57 -7.01 9.26
CA TRP A 96 8.91 -7.92 8.18
C TRP A 96 7.76 -8.89 7.88
N LEU A 97 7.14 -9.49 8.91
CA LEU A 97 6.04 -10.44 8.73
C LEU A 97 4.82 -9.76 8.10
N THR A 98 4.42 -8.60 8.62
CA THR A 98 3.31 -7.82 8.04
C THR A 98 3.60 -7.42 6.60
N ALA A 99 4.85 -7.10 6.27
CA ALA A 99 5.27 -6.80 4.91
C ALA A 99 5.25 -8.01 3.98
N ARG A 100 5.68 -9.20 4.43
CA ARG A 100 5.57 -10.44 3.62
C ARG A 100 4.12 -10.81 3.35
N VAL A 101 3.26 -10.71 4.37
CA VAL A 101 1.81 -10.96 4.21
C VAL A 101 1.21 -9.98 3.20
N ALA A 102 1.50 -8.68 3.33
CA ALA A 102 1.05 -7.67 2.38
C ALA A 102 1.60 -7.91 0.96
N ALA A 103 2.87 -8.32 0.83
CA ALA A 103 3.49 -8.62 -0.45
C ALA A 103 2.80 -9.80 -1.17
N VAL A 104 2.58 -10.91 -0.45
CA VAL A 104 1.87 -12.07 -1.00
C VAL A 104 0.44 -11.70 -1.37
N ALA A 105 -0.25 -10.95 -0.51
CA ALA A 105 -1.60 -10.47 -0.79
C ALA A 105 -1.65 -9.58 -2.05
N ALA A 106 -0.74 -8.62 -2.22
CA ALA A 106 -0.65 -7.79 -3.42
C ALA A 106 -0.40 -8.61 -4.69
N ALA A 107 0.48 -9.61 -4.63
CA ALA A 107 0.73 -10.51 -5.75
C ALA A 107 -0.51 -11.34 -6.11
N LEU A 108 -1.25 -11.84 -5.11
CA LEU A 108 -2.49 -12.58 -5.34
C LEU A 108 -3.58 -11.72 -5.98
N ILE A 109 -3.74 -10.45 -5.57
CA ILE A 109 -4.65 -9.50 -6.22
C ILE A 109 -4.30 -9.33 -7.70
N ALA A 110 -3.00 -9.25 -8.02
CA ALA A 110 -2.51 -9.07 -9.38
C ALA A 110 -2.70 -10.31 -10.27
N LEU A 111 -2.52 -11.51 -9.72
CA LEU A 111 -2.51 -12.77 -10.48
C LEU A 111 -3.87 -13.48 -10.49
N SER A 112 -4.70 -13.24 -9.49
CA SER A 112 -6.05 -13.75 -9.35
C SER A 112 -7.03 -12.60 -9.64
N PRO A 113 -7.59 -12.48 -10.85
CA PRO A 113 -8.49 -11.38 -11.18
C PRO A 113 -9.81 -11.47 -10.41
N THR A 114 -10.43 -10.30 -10.20
CA THR A 114 -11.80 -10.19 -9.65
C THR A 114 -12.85 -10.68 -10.65
N SER A 115 -14.13 -10.66 -10.30
CA SER A 115 -15.20 -11.00 -11.26
C SER A 115 -15.25 -10.01 -12.42
N GLY A 116 -15.43 -10.51 -13.64
CA GLY A 116 -15.47 -9.70 -14.86
C GLY A 116 -15.91 -10.51 -16.08
N PRO A 117 -15.85 -9.90 -17.28
CA PRO A 117 -16.26 -10.56 -18.53
C PRO A 117 -15.40 -11.77 -18.84
N ASP A 118 -15.94 -12.68 -19.66
CA ASP A 118 -15.24 -13.87 -20.11
C ASP A 118 -14.06 -13.48 -21.02
N ILE A 119 -12.85 -13.73 -20.50
CA ILE A 119 -11.57 -13.60 -21.21
C ILE A 119 -10.82 -14.93 -21.06
N PRO A 120 -9.78 -15.19 -21.87
CA PRO A 120 -8.90 -16.33 -21.62
C PRO A 120 -8.41 -16.34 -20.16
N CYS A 121 -8.61 -17.46 -19.47
CA CYS A 121 -8.36 -17.56 -18.04
C CYS A 121 -6.88 -17.29 -17.72
N THR A 122 -6.63 -16.63 -16.59
CA THR A 122 -5.29 -16.58 -16.00
C THR A 122 -4.89 -17.95 -15.44
N LEU A 123 -3.60 -18.16 -15.14
CA LEU A 123 -3.14 -19.40 -14.50
C LEU A 123 -4.02 -19.79 -13.30
N LEU A 124 -4.29 -18.85 -12.39
CA LEU A 124 -5.10 -19.12 -11.19
C LEU A 124 -6.57 -19.38 -11.53
N GLN A 125 -7.15 -18.67 -12.50
CA GLN A 125 -8.51 -18.96 -12.95
C GLN A 125 -8.62 -20.32 -13.65
N CYS A 126 -7.62 -20.74 -14.43
CA CYS A 126 -7.65 -22.04 -15.10
C CYS A 126 -7.47 -23.20 -14.11
N VAL A 127 -6.63 -23.02 -13.07
CA VAL A 127 -6.35 -24.07 -12.08
C VAL A 127 -7.44 -24.16 -11.01
N LEU A 128 -7.97 -23.03 -10.54
CA LEU A 128 -8.92 -22.99 -9.41
C LEU A 128 -10.38 -22.76 -9.84
N GLY A 129 -10.61 -22.37 -11.09
CA GLY A 129 -11.89 -21.88 -11.57
C GLY A 129 -12.14 -20.39 -11.24
N PRO A 130 -12.99 -19.70 -12.01
CA PRO A 130 -13.20 -18.25 -11.89
C PRO A 130 -13.82 -17.84 -10.55
N VAL A 131 -14.69 -18.68 -9.96
CA VAL A 131 -15.34 -18.40 -8.68
C VAL A 131 -14.33 -18.39 -7.53
N VAL A 132 -13.49 -19.42 -7.44
CA VAL A 132 -12.48 -19.52 -6.38
C VAL A 132 -11.40 -18.45 -6.57
N ALA A 133 -10.99 -18.17 -7.80
CA ALA A 133 -10.07 -17.08 -8.11
C ALA A 133 -10.63 -15.70 -7.68
N GLY A 134 -11.93 -15.46 -7.88
CA GLY A 134 -12.60 -14.24 -7.42
C GLY A 134 -12.62 -14.11 -5.89
N TRP A 135 -12.91 -15.21 -5.17
CA TRP A 135 -12.81 -15.22 -3.70
C TRP A 135 -11.39 -15.02 -3.20
N LEU A 136 -10.41 -15.66 -3.85
CA LEU A 136 -8.99 -15.48 -3.55
C LEU A 136 -8.58 -14.01 -3.73
N HIS A 137 -9.03 -13.36 -4.81
CA HIS A 137 -8.82 -11.92 -5.04
C HIS A 137 -9.40 -11.08 -3.90
N LEU A 138 -10.68 -11.31 -3.55
CA LEU A 138 -11.37 -10.54 -2.53
C LEU A 138 -10.70 -10.68 -1.16
N VAL A 139 -10.37 -11.91 -0.75
CA VAL A 139 -9.68 -12.18 0.52
C VAL A 139 -8.28 -11.58 0.49
N ALA A 140 -7.54 -11.69 -0.61
CA ALA A 140 -6.23 -11.07 -0.75
C ALA A 140 -6.31 -9.54 -0.65
N ALA A 141 -7.30 -8.90 -1.27
CA ALA A 141 -7.53 -7.46 -1.15
C ALA A 141 -7.81 -7.04 0.29
N ALA A 142 -8.70 -7.77 1.00
CA ALA A 142 -8.99 -7.50 2.40
C ALA A 142 -7.72 -7.65 3.28
N VAL A 143 -6.97 -8.75 3.12
CA VAL A 143 -5.72 -8.99 3.86
C VAL A 143 -4.69 -7.90 3.56
N PHE A 144 -4.53 -7.50 2.30
CA PHE A 144 -3.62 -6.45 1.89
C PHE A 144 -3.95 -5.14 2.62
N PHE A 145 -5.16 -4.61 2.47
CA PHE A 145 -5.53 -3.34 3.09
C PHE A 145 -5.54 -3.40 4.63
N LEU A 146 -5.91 -4.54 5.24
CA LEU A 146 -5.79 -4.72 6.70
C LEU A 146 -4.33 -4.70 7.15
N ALA A 147 -3.40 -5.32 6.41
CA ALA A 147 -1.98 -5.21 6.71
C ALA A 147 -1.48 -3.77 6.62
N LEU A 148 -1.96 -2.99 5.64
CA LEU A 148 -1.64 -1.56 5.53
C LEU A 148 -2.22 -0.74 6.69
N ALA A 149 -3.42 -1.06 7.16
CA ALA A 149 -4.00 -0.45 8.36
C ALA A 149 -3.17 -0.79 9.61
N VAL A 150 -2.70 -2.04 9.76
CA VAL A 150 -1.79 -2.46 10.85
C VAL A 150 -0.47 -1.67 10.78
N PHE A 151 0.10 -1.46 9.59
CA PHE A 151 1.26 -0.58 9.43
C PHE A 151 0.98 0.81 10.00
N CYS A 152 -0.15 1.41 9.62
CA CYS A 152 -0.51 2.76 10.00
C CYS A 152 -0.82 2.91 11.50
N LEU A 153 -1.61 2.01 12.07
CA LEU A 153 -2.14 2.14 13.45
C LEU A 153 -1.20 1.57 14.51
N VAL A 154 -0.43 0.54 14.16
CA VAL A 154 0.41 -0.19 15.12
C VAL A 154 1.87 0.07 14.81
N LEU A 155 2.36 -0.33 13.64
CA LEU A 155 3.81 -0.42 13.39
C LEU A 155 4.48 0.95 13.25
N PHE A 156 3.90 1.87 12.49
CA PHE A 156 4.51 3.18 12.22
C PHE A 156 4.44 4.14 13.41
N VAL A 157 3.45 3.94 14.27
CA VAL A 157 3.23 4.74 15.48
C VAL A 157 4.22 4.40 16.59
N ARG A 158 4.83 3.19 16.57
CA ARG A 158 5.82 2.74 17.56
C ARG A 158 6.96 3.76 17.78
N GLY A 159 7.52 3.71 19.00
CA GLY A 159 8.54 4.63 19.49
C GLY A 159 7.97 5.64 20.48
N GLN A 160 8.85 6.33 21.21
CA GLN A 160 8.44 7.41 22.11
C GLN A 160 8.03 8.65 21.28
N GLU A 161 7.00 9.38 21.74
CA GLU A 161 6.42 10.54 21.06
C GLU A 161 7.06 11.86 21.54
N ASP A 162 8.38 11.88 21.64
CA ASP A 162 9.10 12.95 22.36
C ASP A 162 9.25 14.23 21.53
N SER A 163 9.24 14.12 20.20
CA SER A 163 9.34 15.27 19.29
C SER A 163 8.00 15.68 18.68
N ALA A 164 7.85 16.98 18.38
CA ALA A 164 6.67 17.50 17.69
C ALA A 164 6.47 16.85 16.30
N GLU A 165 7.56 16.61 15.57
CA GLU A 165 7.53 15.92 14.27
C GLU A 165 7.07 14.47 14.39
N LYS A 166 7.47 13.76 15.45
CA LYS A 166 7.01 12.38 15.71
C LYS A 166 5.52 12.35 16.04
N ARG A 167 5.04 13.29 16.86
CA ARG A 167 3.59 13.45 17.14
C ARG A 167 2.80 13.76 15.86
N ALA A 168 3.30 14.65 15.02
CA ALA A 168 2.69 14.99 13.73
C ALA A 168 2.62 13.78 12.78
N SER A 169 3.74 13.05 12.64
CA SER A 169 3.79 11.81 11.84
C SER A 169 2.81 10.75 12.37
N ASN A 170 2.76 10.53 13.68
CA ASN A 170 1.85 9.58 14.32
C ASN A 170 0.38 9.98 14.12
N ARG A 171 0.05 11.27 14.12
CA ARG A 171 -1.29 11.75 13.77
C ARG A 171 -1.65 11.42 12.33
N ILE A 172 -0.75 11.66 11.37
CA ILE A 172 -0.95 11.30 9.96
C ILE A 172 -1.17 9.79 9.83
N TYR A 173 -0.30 8.96 10.43
CA TYR A 173 -0.45 7.51 10.38
C TYR A 173 -1.78 7.04 10.94
N ARG A 174 -2.23 7.57 12.09
CA ARG A 174 -3.53 7.22 12.68
C ARG A 174 -4.69 7.60 11.77
N LEU A 175 -4.68 8.80 11.18
CA LEU A 175 -5.71 9.23 10.23
C LEU A 175 -5.75 8.30 9.00
N CYS A 176 -4.60 8.02 8.39
CA CYS A 176 -4.51 7.11 7.25
C CYS A 176 -5.04 5.71 7.59
N GLY A 177 -4.65 5.17 8.75
CA GLY A 177 -5.10 3.85 9.19
C GLY A 177 -6.62 3.76 9.39
N TRP A 178 -7.23 4.77 10.02
CA TRP A 178 -8.68 4.82 10.19
C TRP A 178 -9.43 5.06 8.87
N VAL A 179 -8.86 5.85 7.95
CA VAL A 179 -9.43 6.02 6.60
C VAL A 179 -9.42 4.69 5.84
N ILE A 180 -8.34 3.91 5.93
CA ILE A 180 -8.26 2.57 5.31
C ILE A 180 -9.33 1.65 5.91
N LEU A 181 -9.41 1.54 7.25
CA LEU A 181 -10.41 0.68 7.90
C LEU A 181 -11.85 1.11 7.59
N GLY A 182 -12.13 2.42 7.62
CA GLY A 182 -13.43 2.96 7.26
C GLY A 182 -13.82 2.65 5.81
N SER A 183 -12.86 2.73 4.88
CA SER A 183 -13.09 2.43 3.46
C SER A 183 -13.40 0.94 3.24
N ILE A 184 -12.59 0.03 3.81
CA ILE A 184 -12.84 -1.42 3.72
C ILE A 184 -14.17 -1.79 4.39
N GLY A 185 -14.43 -1.25 5.59
CA GLY A 185 -15.66 -1.50 6.32
C GLY A 185 -16.89 -1.05 5.54
N LEU A 186 -16.83 0.12 4.91
CA LEU A 186 -17.91 0.63 4.08
C LEU A 186 -18.10 -0.19 2.80
N ILE A 187 -17.03 -0.64 2.13
CA ILE A 187 -17.12 -1.58 1.01
C ILE A 187 -17.82 -2.88 1.46
N GLY A 188 -17.43 -3.42 2.61
CA GLY A 188 -18.07 -4.61 3.18
C GLY A 188 -19.56 -4.42 3.44
N VAL A 189 -19.95 -3.29 4.05
CA VAL A 189 -21.37 -2.93 4.25
C VAL A 189 -22.11 -2.81 2.92
N MET A 190 -21.49 -2.18 1.91
CA MET A 190 -22.09 -2.04 0.59
C MET A 190 -22.37 -3.39 -0.05
N PHE A 191 -21.42 -4.33 -0.02
CA PHE A 191 -21.63 -5.69 -0.54
C PHE A 191 -22.69 -6.49 0.24
N LEU A 192 -22.77 -6.33 1.56
CA LEU A 192 -23.78 -7.01 2.38
C LEU A 192 -25.20 -6.48 2.17
N THR A 193 -25.33 -5.21 1.78
CA THR A 193 -26.62 -4.52 1.61
C THR A 193 -27.04 -4.33 0.15
N GLY A 194 -26.15 -4.62 -0.81
CA GLY A 194 -26.34 -4.35 -2.23
C GLY A 194 -26.30 -2.86 -2.61
N LEU A 195 -25.84 -1.99 -1.70
CA LEU A 195 -25.75 -0.54 -1.94
C LEU A 195 -24.73 -0.19 -3.03
N ASP A 196 -23.72 -1.03 -3.26
CA ASP A 196 -22.76 -0.87 -4.35
C ASP A 196 -23.47 -0.87 -5.72
N GLN A 197 -24.49 -1.72 -5.90
CA GLN A 197 -25.28 -1.78 -7.12
C GLN A 197 -26.26 -0.60 -7.24
N GLN A 198 -26.91 -0.24 -6.13
CA GLN A 198 -27.87 0.88 -6.11
C GLN A 198 -27.17 2.23 -6.38
N LEU A 199 -25.94 2.39 -5.88
CA LEU A 199 -25.12 3.59 -6.04
C LEU A 199 -24.09 3.43 -7.16
N ALA A 200 -24.28 2.50 -8.10
CA ALA A 200 -23.28 2.19 -9.13
C ALA A 200 -22.86 3.39 -9.99
N PHE A 201 -23.72 4.40 -10.12
CA PHE A 201 -23.41 5.67 -10.82
C PHE A 201 -22.33 6.50 -10.12
N LEU A 202 -22.15 6.34 -8.80
CA LEU A 202 -21.10 7.00 -8.01
C LEU A 202 -19.78 6.24 -8.03
N ARG A 203 -19.75 5.00 -8.56
CA ARG A 203 -18.59 4.09 -8.50
C ARG A 203 -18.00 3.99 -7.08
N PRO A 204 -18.83 3.69 -6.06
CA PRO A 204 -18.46 3.86 -4.66
C PRO A 204 -17.27 2.99 -4.25
N VAL A 205 -17.19 1.75 -4.77
CA VAL A 205 -16.07 0.85 -4.48
C VAL A 205 -14.76 1.41 -5.04
N PHE A 206 -14.73 1.86 -6.30
CA PHE A 206 -13.56 2.52 -6.88
C PHE A 206 -13.12 3.74 -6.06
N VAL A 207 -14.06 4.58 -5.63
CA VAL A 207 -13.76 5.78 -4.83
C VAL A 207 -13.16 5.39 -3.48
N LEU A 208 -13.75 4.42 -2.78
CA LEU A 208 -13.28 3.97 -1.47
C LEU A 208 -11.92 3.28 -1.55
N GLU A 209 -11.69 2.46 -2.57
CA GLU A 209 -10.36 1.87 -2.83
C GLU A 209 -9.33 2.96 -3.17
N THR A 210 -9.70 4.00 -3.92
CA THR A 210 -8.83 5.13 -4.25
C THR A 210 -8.47 5.93 -2.99
N VAL A 211 -9.45 6.20 -2.12
CA VAL A 211 -9.23 6.89 -0.84
C VAL A 211 -8.34 6.07 0.08
N ALA A 212 -8.57 4.75 0.19
CA ALA A 212 -7.73 3.86 0.97
C ALA A 212 -6.29 3.76 0.43
N THR A 213 -6.13 3.67 -0.90
CA THR A 213 -4.80 3.63 -1.54
C THR A 213 -4.05 4.94 -1.37
N PHE A 214 -4.70 6.10 -1.48
CA PHE A 214 -4.06 7.39 -1.17
C PHE A 214 -3.69 7.54 0.30
N ALA A 215 -4.54 7.07 1.23
CA ALA A 215 -4.20 7.05 2.65
C ALA A 215 -2.95 6.19 2.93
N PHE A 216 -2.88 5.00 2.34
CA PHE A 216 -1.69 4.14 2.39
C PHE A 216 -0.46 4.81 1.76
N ALA A 217 -0.60 5.37 0.56
CA ALA A 217 0.50 6.02 -0.15
C ALA A 217 1.07 7.19 0.67
N THR A 218 0.19 7.97 1.31
CA THR A 218 0.56 9.07 2.20
C THR A 218 1.36 8.57 3.40
N SER A 219 0.90 7.51 4.08
CA SER A 219 1.58 7.00 5.28
C SER A 219 2.98 6.48 4.95
N TRP A 220 3.15 5.78 3.81
CA TRP A 220 4.46 5.31 3.36
C TRP A 220 5.37 6.43 2.87
N ALA A 221 4.83 7.46 2.20
CA ALA A 221 5.60 8.62 1.79
C ALA A 221 6.11 9.44 2.99
N VAL A 222 5.32 9.57 4.07
CA VAL A 222 5.77 10.14 5.34
C VAL A 222 6.84 9.24 5.98
N LYS A 223 6.62 7.92 6.03
CA LYS A 223 7.58 6.97 6.61
C LYS A 223 8.92 6.92 5.84
N GLY A 224 8.89 7.22 4.54
CA GLY A 224 10.06 7.34 3.68
C GLY A 224 10.65 8.75 3.62
N ASP A 225 10.24 9.68 4.49
CA ASP A 225 10.68 11.08 4.54
C ASP A 225 10.45 11.89 3.25
N ALA A 226 9.63 11.41 2.32
CA ALA A 226 9.29 12.16 1.10
C ALA A 226 8.38 13.36 1.38
N LEU A 227 7.56 13.28 2.45
CA LEU A 227 6.64 14.34 2.87
C LEU A 227 7.14 15.10 4.12
N GLY A 228 8.46 15.19 4.31
CA GLY A 228 9.07 15.93 5.42
C GLY A 228 8.57 17.37 5.61
N PRO A 229 8.38 18.19 4.55
CA PRO A 229 7.81 19.54 4.69
C PRO A 229 6.41 19.55 5.31
N LEU A 230 5.55 18.60 4.95
CA LEU A 230 4.20 18.48 5.51
C LEU A 230 4.25 18.16 7.01
N VAL A 231 5.09 17.20 7.40
CA VAL A 231 5.29 16.82 8.81
C VAL A 231 5.77 18.02 9.62
N ARG A 232 6.78 18.75 9.12
CA ARG A 232 7.29 19.96 9.77
C ARG A 232 6.23 21.05 9.88
N GLY A 233 5.39 21.22 8.86
CA GLY A 233 4.26 22.16 8.89
C GLY A 233 3.26 21.82 10.00
N MET A 234 2.89 20.55 10.14
CA MET A 234 1.97 20.07 11.20
C MET A 234 2.59 20.04 12.60
N ALA A 235 3.92 20.08 12.70
CA ALA A 235 4.65 20.10 13.96
C ALA A 235 4.83 21.51 14.54
N ARG A 236 4.50 22.56 13.77
CA ARG A 236 4.54 23.94 14.26
C ARG A 236 3.41 24.15 15.28
N PRO A 237 3.69 24.88 16.39
CA PRO A 237 2.69 25.20 17.40
C PRO A 237 1.57 26.09 16.87
#